data_AF-A0A2P4ZM57-F1
#
_entry.id   AF-A0A2P4ZM57-F1
#
_cell.length_a   1.000
_cell.length_b   1.000
_cell.length_c   1.000
_cell.angle_alpha   90.00
_cell.angle_beta   90.00
_cell.angle_gamma   90.00
#
_symmetry.space_group_name_H-M   'P 1'
#
loop_
_entity.id
_entity.type
_entity.pdbx_description
1 polymer ?
#
loop_
_entity_poly.entity_id
_entity_poly.type
_entity_poly.pdbx_seq_one_letter_code
_entity_poly.pdbx_strand_id
1 'polypeptide(L)'
;MQDSTAESQRQQWTAPGDIFSVLLILGGDVVQLALASLAGGYLTPLTFSFGSVAYAISAVLSAIGENRLMRCPPEVSLQIINLKSGYRRANQSWVLGRLFQTYTFWMPKDVAEKANNVCAFKVPADEEARSSTTDMQIHRAALCIAIYNWSDSRSVGIPSRDWVWWSGVAMTAIQLGISAIPLGVEGDWSILLVTAAGNILSYASGSLPQWRREKWDAQKLNAEKQVALTRGNGSHHVIIVHGLRGELDLEALAAGWTSDMTSTRFFTFVLAIMWLALLITSTGIKTNTWYLLAIGGLGMLHNLLVAGTPRYPPSLGLPIELVKISSEHGEIPAVFGEEKVMWTLMELEQKYENHGRSLLEEFFPGRLNEWEEKWWAESDPLKRHRLLKETKRRVNQSNTEAIKAPAHMNVS
;
A
#
# COMPACT_ATOMS: atom_id res chain seq x y z
N MET A 1 14.43 52.92 -1.89
CA MET A 1 13.26 52.01 -2.02
C MET A 1 13.69 50.55 -2.18
N GLN A 2 14.68 50.25 -3.04
CA GLN A 2 15.31 48.92 -3.14
C GLN A 2 15.96 48.43 -1.82
N ASP A 3 16.61 49.31 -1.06
CA ASP A 3 17.24 48.93 0.23
C ASP A 3 16.23 48.44 1.27
N SER A 4 15.03 49.03 1.34
CA SER A 4 14.00 48.58 2.30
C SER A 4 13.43 47.20 1.96
N THR A 5 13.41 46.82 0.68
CA THR A 5 13.01 45.47 0.24
C THR A 5 14.08 44.43 0.54
N ALA A 6 15.36 44.78 0.37
CA ALA A 6 16.45 43.86 0.70
C ALA A 6 16.57 43.67 2.23
N GLU A 7 16.38 44.73 3.01
CA GLU A 7 16.35 44.67 4.48
C GLU A 7 15.13 43.90 5.01
N SER A 8 13.94 44.08 4.41
CA SER A 8 12.74 43.32 4.81
C SER A 8 12.86 41.84 4.46
N GLN A 9 13.44 41.52 3.29
CA GLN A 9 13.77 40.14 2.94
C GLN A 9 14.79 39.57 3.92
N ARG A 10 15.89 40.28 4.18
CA ARG A 10 16.92 39.83 5.12
C ARG A 10 16.33 39.60 6.51
N GLN A 11 15.43 40.46 6.99
CA GLN A 11 14.71 40.29 8.25
C GLN A 11 13.76 39.08 8.24
N GLN A 12 13.06 38.81 7.14
CA GLN A 12 12.27 37.57 7.00
C GLN A 12 13.14 36.32 7.06
N TRP A 13 14.36 36.35 6.50
CA TRP A 13 15.30 35.25 6.56
C TRP A 13 15.99 35.12 7.93
N THR A 14 16.23 36.20 8.69
CA THR A 14 16.82 36.10 10.04
C THR A 14 15.81 35.82 11.15
N ALA A 15 14.60 36.34 11.06
CA ALA A 15 13.56 36.17 12.07
C ALA A 15 12.17 36.02 11.40
N PRO A 16 11.86 34.83 10.86
CA PRO A 16 10.61 34.62 10.17
C PRO A 16 9.40 34.67 11.12
N GLY A 17 8.65 35.77 11.09
CA GLY A 17 7.43 35.93 11.88
C GLY A 17 6.26 35.05 11.40
N ASP A 18 6.19 34.78 10.09
CA ASP A 18 5.01 34.14 9.45
C ASP A 18 5.23 32.68 9.00
N ILE A 19 6.40 32.08 9.25
CA ILE A 19 6.64 30.70 8.80
C ILE A 19 5.80 29.67 9.57
N PHE A 20 5.43 29.94 10.83
CA PHE A 20 4.50 29.09 11.57
C PHE A 20 3.17 28.94 10.84
N SER A 21 2.64 30.02 10.26
CA SER A 21 1.41 30.00 9.46
C SER A 21 1.57 29.09 8.23
N VAL A 22 2.70 29.15 7.53
CA VAL A 22 2.97 28.29 6.37
C VAL A 22 3.08 26.81 6.75
N LEU A 23 3.81 26.50 7.83
CA LEU A 23 3.96 25.13 8.34
C LEU A 23 2.67 24.56 8.93
N LEU A 24 1.78 25.40 9.43
CA LEU A 24 0.45 25.02 9.92
C LEU A 24 -0.52 24.73 8.77
N ILE A 25 -0.47 25.54 7.70
CA ILE A 25 -1.35 25.40 6.53
C ILE A 25 -1.02 24.11 5.76
N LEU A 26 0.27 23.79 5.60
CA LEU A 26 0.74 22.62 4.87
C LEU A 26 1.20 21.51 5.83
N GLY A 27 0.26 20.73 6.37
CA GLY A 27 0.69 19.57 7.17
C GLY A 27 -0.36 18.65 7.75
N GLY A 28 -1.61 19.09 7.92
CA GLY A 28 -2.66 18.25 8.52
C GLY A 28 -2.87 16.91 7.81
N ASP A 29 -2.98 16.93 6.48
CA ASP A 29 -3.21 15.73 5.66
C ASP A 29 -2.00 14.79 5.66
N VAL A 30 -0.79 15.36 5.65
CA VAL A 30 0.45 14.57 5.72
C VAL A 30 0.58 13.89 7.07
N VAL A 31 0.26 14.59 8.16
CA VAL A 31 0.23 14.00 9.50
C VAL A 31 -0.83 12.91 9.58
N GLN A 32 -2.01 13.11 8.99
CA GLN A 32 -3.04 12.09 8.95
C GLN A 32 -2.57 10.83 8.21
N LEU A 33 -1.92 10.98 7.04
CA LEU A 33 -1.37 9.87 6.28
C LEU A 33 -0.21 9.18 7.01
N ALA A 34 0.64 9.93 7.71
CA ALA A 34 1.72 9.38 8.52
C ALA A 34 1.19 8.61 9.74
N LEU A 35 0.10 9.07 10.36
CA LEU A 35 -0.61 8.32 11.40
C LEU A 35 -1.31 7.09 10.82
N ALA A 36 -1.99 7.24 9.67
CA ALA A 36 -2.58 6.12 8.95
C ALA A 36 -1.51 5.08 8.57
N SER A 37 -0.25 5.48 8.37
CA SER A 37 0.84 4.52 8.20
C SER A 37 1.31 3.92 9.54
N LEU A 38 1.74 4.71 10.52
CA LEU A 38 2.38 4.19 11.74
C LEU A 38 1.44 3.62 12.81
N ALA A 39 0.20 4.12 12.90
CA ALA A 39 -0.68 3.82 14.02
C ALA A 39 -1.14 2.35 14.06
N GLY A 40 -1.61 1.90 15.21
CA GLY A 40 -2.15 0.55 15.40
C GLY A 40 -1.33 -0.34 16.35
N GLY A 41 -0.14 0.09 16.73
CA GLY A 41 0.58 -0.43 17.89
C GLY A 41 0.18 0.28 19.19
N TYR A 42 0.80 -0.13 20.31
CA TYR A 42 0.67 0.58 21.60
C TYR A 42 1.41 1.92 21.64
N LEU A 43 2.46 2.04 20.84
CA LEU A 43 3.28 3.24 20.70
C LEU A 43 3.46 3.55 19.22
N THR A 44 3.10 4.78 18.86
CA THR A 44 3.18 5.29 17.49
C THR A 44 4.19 6.43 17.44
N PRO A 45 5.42 6.21 16.95
CA PRO A 45 6.50 7.19 16.95
C PRO A 45 6.31 8.21 15.83
N LEU A 46 5.25 9.02 15.93
CA LEU A 46 5.02 10.16 15.05
C LEU A 46 5.88 11.34 15.52
N THR A 47 6.69 11.90 14.62
CA THR A 47 7.54 13.04 14.93
C THR A 47 6.74 14.32 15.02
N PHE A 48 7.09 15.17 16.00
CA PHE A 48 6.44 16.45 16.19
C PHE A 48 6.61 17.35 14.97
N SER A 49 5.51 17.85 14.42
CA SER A 49 5.49 18.94 13.45
C SER A 49 4.28 19.85 13.71
N PHE A 50 4.37 21.11 13.29
CA PHE A 50 3.27 22.07 13.48
C PHE A 50 1.98 21.66 12.74
N GLY A 51 2.08 20.89 11.66
CA GLY A 51 0.93 20.27 10.99
C GLY A 51 0.07 19.38 11.89
N SER A 52 0.60 18.91 13.02
CA SER A 52 -0.14 18.11 14.00
C SER A 52 -1.29 18.89 14.64
N VAL A 53 -1.16 20.22 14.75
CA VAL A 53 -2.23 21.09 15.28
C VAL A 53 -3.40 21.12 14.30
N ALA A 54 -3.12 21.32 13.01
CA ALA A 54 -4.14 21.28 11.96
C ALA A 54 -4.83 19.91 11.91
N TYR A 55 -4.05 18.83 12.01
CA TYR A 55 -4.59 17.48 12.12
C TYR A 55 -5.52 17.32 13.35
N ALA A 56 -5.14 17.84 14.52
CA ALA A 56 -5.92 17.69 15.74
C ALA A 56 -7.32 18.31 15.61
N ILE A 57 -7.44 19.47 14.95
CA ILE A 57 -8.74 20.10 14.66
C ILE A 57 -9.57 19.23 13.70
N SER A 58 -8.96 18.73 12.63
CA SER A 58 -9.60 17.79 11.70
C SER A 58 -10.04 16.49 12.38
N ALA A 59 -9.25 15.99 13.32
CA ALA A 59 -9.54 14.78 14.09
C ALA A 59 -10.76 14.98 15.02
N VAL A 60 -10.90 16.15 15.65
CA VAL A 60 -12.10 16.49 16.44
C VAL A 60 -13.34 16.54 15.55
N LEU A 61 -13.26 17.21 14.40
CA LEU A 61 -14.39 17.24 13.44
C LEU A 61 -14.79 15.82 13.02
N SER A 62 -13.81 14.93 12.85
CA SER A 62 -14.02 13.53 12.46
C SER A 62 -14.64 12.71 13.58
N ALA A 63 -14.16 12.89 14.80
CA ALA A 63 -14.69 12.21 15.96
C ALA A 63 -16.13 12.64 16.26
N ILE A 64 -16.48 13.92 16.03
CA ILE A 64 -17.85 14.43 16.22
C ILE A 64 -18.79 13.98 15.10
N GLY A 65 -18.38 14.11 13.83
CA GLY A 65 -19.25 13.87 12.68
C GLY A 65 -19.43 12.39 12.32
N GLU A 66 -18.32 11.64 12.29
CA GLU A 66 -18.27 10.27 11.76
C GLU A 66 -17.86 9.24 12.81
N ASN A 67 -17.44 9.72 14.00
CA ASN A 67 -16.83 8.92 15.04
C ASN A 67 -15.67 8.05 14.51
N ARG A 68 -14.86 8.68 13.67
CA ARG A 68 -13.75 8.07 12.93
C ARG A 68 -12.48 8.89 13.10
N LEU A 69 -11.29 8.27 13.15
CA LEU A 69 -10.00 8.99 13.07
C LEU A 69 -9.36 8.89 11.68
N MET A 70 -9.55 7.76 11.03
CA MET A 70 -8.96 7.42 9.75
C MET A 70 -9.85 7.90 8.59
N ARG A 71 -9.73 9.18 8.19
CA ARG A 71 -10.46 9.71 7.02
C ARG A 71 -9.81 9.40 5.68
N CYS A 72 -8.62 8.83 5.67
CA CYS A 72 -7.88 8.59 4.43
C CYS A 72 -8.70 7.68 3.51
N PRO A 73 -9.11 8.15 2.32
CA PRO A 73 -9.80 7.30 1.36
C PRO A 73 -8.84 6.19 0.89
N PRO A 74 -9.37 5.07 0.37
CA PRO A 74 -8.55 4.08 -0.31
C PRO A 74 -7.69 4.72 -1.39
N GLU A 75 -6.38 4.47 -1.35
CA GLU A 75 -5.43 5.05 -2.31
C GLU A 75 -5.62 4.50 -3.74
N VAL A 76 -6.33 3.38 -3.86
CA VAL A 76 -6.51 2.63 -5.10
C VAL A 76 -7.94 2.10 -5.13
N SER A 77 -8.62 2.29 -6.28
CA SER A 77 -9.87 1.58 -6.57
C SER A 77 -9.56 0.10 -6.74
N LEU A 78 -9.98 -0.68 -5.76
CA LEU A 78 -9.70 -2.10 -5.65
C LEU A 78 -11.03 -2.85 -5.54
N GLN A 79 -11.16 -3.95 -6.27
CA GLN A 79 -12.25 -4.90 -6.16
C GLN A 79 -11.79 -6.10 -5.34
N ILE A 80 -12.65 -6.48 -4.39
CA ILE A 80 -12.50 -7.67 -3.58
C ILE A 80 -13.55 -8.66 -4.05
N ILE A 81 -13.10 -9.81 -4.55
CA ILE A 81 -13.94 -10.84 -5.16
C ILE A 81 -13.87 -12.09 -4.30
N ASN A 82 -15.02 -12.55 -3.82
CA ASN A 82 -15.15 -13.83 -3.14
C ASN A 82 -15.12 -14.94 -4.19
N LEU A 83 -14.10 -15.79 -4.16
CA LEU A 83 -13.90 -16.81 -5.19
C LEU A 83 -14.89 -17.99 -5.10
N LYS A 84 -15.57 -18.14 -3.96
CA LYS A 84 -16.59 -19.18 -3.76
C LYS A 84 -17.97 -18.75 -4.25
N SER A 85 -18.35 -17.50 -3.99
CA SER A 85 -19.69 -16.98 -4.35
C SER A 85 -19.71 -16.14 -5.62
N GLY A 86 -18.55 -15.66 -6.09
CA GLY A 86 -18.45 -14.66 -7.15
C GLY A 86 -18.87 -13.25 -6.70
N TYR A 87 -19.20 -13.05 -5.42
CA TYR A 87 -19.62 -11.74 -4.91
C TYR A 87 -18.47 -10.73 -4.98
N ARG A 88 -18.76 -9.53 -5.48
CA ARG A 88 -17.79 -8.46 -5.68
C ARG A 88 -18.10 -7.28 -4.76
N ARG A 89 -17.06 -6.71 -4.18
CA ARG A 89 -17.15 -5.55 -3.29
C ARG A 89 -16.06 -4.54 -3.63
N ALA A 90 -16.44 -3.28 -3.76
CA ALA A 90 -15.48 -2.19 -3.87
C ALA A 90 -14.79 -1.94 -2.52
N ASN A 91 -13.48 -1.72 -2.57
CA ASN A 91 -12.67 -1.45 -1.39
C ASN A 91 -12.97 -0.06 -0.80
N GLN A 92 -13.26 -0.02 0.50
CA GLN A 92 -13.32 1.19 1.33
C GLN A 92 -12.24 1.22 2.41
N SER A 93 -11.39 0.19 2.49
CA SER A 93 -10.27 0.14 3.44
C SER A 93 -9.00 0.76 2.87
N TRP A 94 -8.46 1.75 3.59
CA TRP A 94 -7.16 2.32 3.27
C TRP A 94 -6.04 1.27 3.35
N VAL A 95 -6.08 0.35 4.32
CA VAL A 95 -5.03 -0.67 4.52
C VAL A 95 -4.92 -1.59 3.31
N LEU A 96 -6.05 -2.05 2.77
CA LEU A 96 -6.08 -2.87 1.56
C LEU A 96 -5.64 -2.09 0.32
N GLY A 97 -6.03 -0.82 0.23
CA GLY A 97 -5.59 0.07 -0.85
C GLY A 97 -4.06 0.21 -0.86
N ARG A 98 -3.47 0.49 0.32
CA ARG A 98 -2.03 0.61 0.50
C ARG A 98 -1.29 -0.70 0.24
N LEU A 99 -1.83 -1.83 0.73
CA LEU A 99 -1.27 -3.17 0.51
C LEU A 99 -1.11 -3.44 -0.99
N PHE A 100 -2.18 -3.20 -1.77
CA PHE A 100 -2.14 -3.43 -3.21
C PHE A 100 -1.31 -2.39 -3.95
N GLN A 101 -1.38 -1.11 -3.58
CA GLN A 101 -0.59 -0.04 -4.21
C GLN A 101 0.91 -0.33 -4.12
N THR A 102 1.35 -0.84 -2.98
CA THR A 102 2.77 -1.12 -2.70
C THR A 102 3.20 -2.51 -3.17
N TYR A 103 2.35 -3.26 -3.88
CA TYR A 103 2.62 -4.65 -4.28
C TYR A 103 3.96 -4.81 -4.99
N THR A 104 4.28 -3.93 -5.95
CA THR A 104 5.56 -3.97 -6.68
C THR A 104 6.79 -3.91 -5.76
N PHE A 105 6.69 -3.29 -4.58
CA PHE A 105 7.78 -3.19 -3.62
C PHE A 105 7.97 -4.47 -2.80
N TRP A 106 6.88 -5.07 -2.32
CA TRP A 106 6.95 -6.24 -1.43
C TRP A 106 6.72 -7.57 -2.15
N MET A 107 6.44 -7.55 -3.46
CA MET A 107 6.23 -8.73 -4.30
C MET A 107 7.42 -9.70 -4.18
N PRO A 108 7.17 -10.98 -3.85
CA PRO A 108 8.22 -11.99 -3.80
C PRO A 108 8.95 -12.11 -5.14
N LYS A 109 10.26 -12.40 -5.10
CA LYS A 109 11.09 -12.55 -6.31
C LYS A 109 10.53 -13.60 -7.26
N ASP A 110 10.02 -14.69 -6.72
CA ASP A 110 9.37 -15.77 -7.47
C ASP A 110 8.20 -15.27 -8.35
N VAL A 111 7.39 -14.36 -7.80
CA VAL A 111 6.27 -13.76 -8.51
C VAL A 111 6.77 -12.80 -9.58
N ALA A 112 7.77 -11.98 -9.25
CA ALA A 112 8.39 -11.05 -10.19
C ALA A 112 9.03 -11.77 -11.38
N GLU A 113 9.70 -12.89 -11.11
CA GLU A 113 10.32 -13.74 -12.12
C GLU A 113 9.27 -14.35 -13.03
N LYS A 114 8.22 -14.96 -12.48
CA LYS A 114 7.11 -15.53 -13.27
C LYS A 114 6.36 -14.46 -14.07
N ALA A 115 6.22 -13.24 -13.55
CA ALA A 115 5.59 -12.13 -14.26
C ALA A 115 6.44 -11.63 -15.44
N ASN A 116 7.76 -11.73 -15.36
CA ASN A 116 8.68 -11.21 -16.39
C ASN A 116 9.16 -12.29 -17.39
N ASN A 117 9.11 -13.57 -17.04
CA ASN A 117 9.74 -14.65 -17.81
C ASN A 117 8.74 -15.48 -18.66
N VAL A 118 7.64 -14.88 -19.12
CA VAL A 118 6.69 -15.64 -19.94
C VAL A 118 7.21 -15.70 -21.38
N CYS A 119 7.74 -16.87 -21.77
CA CYS A 119 8.23 -17.23 -23.11
C CYS A 119 9.28 -16.28 -23.73
N ALA A 120 10.56 -16.64 -23.57
CA ALA A 120 11.60 -16.22 -24.50
C ALA A 120 11.43 -17.00 -25.81
N PHE A 121 10.92 -16.37 -26.87
CA PHE A 121 10.99 -16.97 -28.21
C PHE A 121 12.46 -17.03 -28.62
N LYS A 122 13.03 -18.24 -28.70
CA LYS A 122 14.29 -18.44 -29.43
C LYS A 122 13.95 -18.41 -30.91
N VAL A 123 14.19 -17.29 -31.58
CA VAL A 123 14.28 -17.28 -33.04
C VAL A 123 15.36 -18.31 -33.41
N PRO A 124 15.04 -19.37 -34.17
CA PRO A 124 16.07 -20.28 -34.67
C PRO A 124 17.03 -19.43 -35.49
N ALA A 125 18.31 -19.45 -35.15
CA ALA A 125 19.32 -18.84 -35.98
C ALA A 125 19.33 -19.59 -37.31
N ASP A 126 18.76 -18.98 -38.35
CA ASP A 126 19.06 -19.39 -39.70
C ASP A 126 20.59 -19.26 -39.86
N GLU A 127 21.23 -20.33 -40.31
CA GLU A 127 22.68 -20.59 -40.20
C GLU A 127 23.58 -19.60 -40.97
N GLU A 128 23.02 -18.58 -41.63
CA GLU A 128 23.74 -17.68 -42.53
C GLU A 128 23.85 -16.21 -42.11
N ALA A 129 23.32 -15.79 -40.94
CA ALA A 129 23.46 -14.40 -40.48
C ALA A 129 24.30 -14.29 -39.19
N ARG A 130 25.61 -14.57 -39.29
CA ARG A 130 26.58 -14.19 -38.25
C ARG A 130 26.85 -12.69 -38.29
N SER A 131 26.04 -11.89 -37.59
CA SER A 131 26.42 -10.59 -36.97
C SER A 131 25.21 -9.70 -36.64
N SER A 132 24.30 -10.15 -35.79
CA SER A 132 23.47 -9.22 -35.02
C SER A 132 23.05 -9.88 -33.71
N THR A 133 23.12 -9.11 -32.64
CA THR A 133 22.75 -9.49 -31.27
C THR A 133 21.36 -10.13 -31.27
N THR A 134 21.25 -11.34 -30.73
CA THR A 134 19.99 -12.05 -30.50
C THR A 134 19.08 -11.20 -29.61
N ASP A 135 18.16 -10.42 -30.19
CA ASP A 135 17.15 -9.71 -29.42
C ASP A 135 16.12 -10.72 -28.92
N MET A 136 16.35 -11.22 -27.70
CA MET A 136 15.42 -12.06 -26.98
C MET A 136 14.24 -11.19 -26.55
N GLN A 137 13.14 -11.21 -27.32
CA GLN A 137 11.96 -10.42 -27.01
C GLN A 137 11.28 -10.99 -25.75
N ILE A 138 11.53 -10.35 -24.61
CA ILE A 138 10.97 -10.74 -23.31
C ILE A 138 9.49 -10.34 -23.30
N HIS A 139 8.59 -11.31 -23.38
CA HIS A 139 7.16 -11.07 -23.19
C HIS A 139 6.80 -11.06 -21.70
N ARG A 140 6.14 -10.00 -21.25
CA ARG A 140 5.58 -9.92 -19.90
C ARG A 140 4.29 -10.73 -19.81
N ALA A 141 4.03 -11.36 -18.66
CA ALA A 141 2.76 -12.00 -18.38
C ALA A 141 1.62 -10.99 -18.56
N ALA A 142 0.55 -11.37 -19.28
CA ALA A 142 -0.62 -10.50 -19.40
C ALA A 142 -1.34 -10.35 -18.05
N LEU A 143 -1.43 -11.45 -17.31
CA LEU A 143 -1.95 -11.51 -15.95
C LEU A 143 -1.09 -12.45 -15.11
N CYS A 144 -0.66 -11.97 -13.94
CA CYS A 144 0.05 -12.74 -12.92
C CYS A 144 -0.80 -12.83 -11.65
N ILE A 145 -1.15 -14.05 -11.26
CA ILE A 145 -1.97 -14.36 -10.09
C ILE A 145 -1.08 -15.05 -9.06
N ALA A 146 -0.99 -14.48 -7.86
CA ALA A 146 -0.22 -15.05 -6.76
C ALA A 146 -1.13 -15.38 -5.58
N ILE A 147 -0.96 -16.58 -5.02
CA ILE A 147 -1.75 -17.07 -3.90
C ILE A 147 -0.97 -16.94 -2.59
N TYR A 148 -1.62 -16.35 -1.59
CA TYR A 148 -1.09 -16.10 -0.27
C TYR A 148 -1.97 -16.75 0.80
N ASN A 149 -1.35 -17.18 1.89
CA ASN A 149 -2.02 -17.57 3.13
C ASN A 149 -1.67 -16.56 4.23
N TRP A 150 -2.42 -16.58 5.32
CA TRP A 150 -2.01 -15.90 6.53
C TRP A 150 -0.83 -16.63 7.19
N SER A 151 0.04 -15.88 7.84
CA SER A 151 1.18 -16.43 8.58
C SER A 151 0.72 -17.05 9.89
N ASP A 152 1.09 -18.30 10.15
CA ASP A 152 0.87 -18.95 11.45
C ASP A 152 1.69 -18.32 12.59
N SER A 153 2.81 -17.68 12.24
CA SER A 153 3.77 -17.14 13.21
C SER A 153 3.41 -15.74 13.74
N ARG A 154 2.52 -15.01 13.05
CA ARG A 154 2.24 -13.59 13.34
C ARG A 154 0.75 -13.34 13.46
N SER A 155 0.37 -12.64 14.53
CA SER A 155 -1.01 -12.23 14.75
C SER A 155 -1.43 -11.08 13.83
N VAL A 156 -2.62 -11.18 13.24
CA VAL A 156 -3.25 -10.12 12.46
C VAL A 156 -3.59 -8.90 13.33
N GLY A 157 -3.49 -7.69 12.77
CA GLY A 157 -3.86 -6.45 13.44
C GLY A 157 -2.84 -5.94 14.46
N ILE A 158 -1.61 -6.47 14.42
CA ILE A 158 -0.44 -5.94 15.14
C ILE A 158 0.65 -5.65 14.09
N PRO A 159 0.97 -4.38 13.82
CA PRO A 159 2.00 -4.03 12.85
C PRO A 159 3.39 -4.39 13.38
N SER A 160 4.22 -5.04 12.55
CA SER A 160 5.64 -5.27 12.89
C SER A 160 6.42 -3.96 12.90
N ARG A 161 7.37 -3.85 13.84
CA ARG A 161 8.28 -2.70 13.92
C ARG A 161 9.34 -2.81 12.83
N ASP A 162 9.21 -2.01 11.80
CA ASP A 162 10.18 -1.90 10.71
C ASP A 162 11.10 -0.68 10.87
N TRP A 163 11.97 -0.46 9.89
CA TRP A 163 12.85 0.71 9.83
C TRP A 163 12.08 2.04 9.90
N VAL A 164 10.88 2.12 9.32
CA VAL A 164 10.05 3.35 9.34
C VAL A 164 9.55 3.64 10.76
N TRP A 165 9.24 2.61 11.54
CA TRP A 165 8.93 2.77 12.95
C TRP A 165 10.15 3.28 13.74
N TRP A 166 11.33 2.69 13.51
CA TRP A 166 12.56 3.11 14.19
C TRP A 166 13.06 4.49 13.78
N SER A 167 12.82 4.90 12.52
CA SER A 167 13.18 6.25 12.06
C SER A 167 12.42 7.33 12.82
N GLY A 168 11.16 7.07 13.21
CA GLY A 168 10.40 7.98 14.07
C GLY A 168 11.03 8.19 15.43
N VAL A 169 11.50 7.11 16.08
CA VAL A 169 12.19 7.19 17.38
C VAL A 169 13.52 7.94 17.23
N ALA A 170 14.31 7.60 16.22
CA ALA A 170 15.58 8.27 15.94
C ALA A 170 15.38 9.77 15.67
N MET A 171 14.34 10.12 14.93
CA MET A 171 14.04 11.50 14.59
C MET A 171 13.52 12.31 15.79
N THR A 172 12.72 11.71 16.67
CA THR A 172 12.37 12.32 17.96
C THR A 172 13.64 12.60 18.80
N ALA A 173 14.60 11.67 18.82
CA ALA A 173 15.87 11.90 19.52
C ALA A 173 16.68 13.06 18.92
N ILE A 174 16.71 13.18 17.58
CA ILE A 174 17.34 14.31 16.89
C ILE A 174 16.65 15.63 17.25
N GLN A 175 15.31 15.67 17.24
CA GLN A 175 14.55 16.87 17.63
C GLN A 175 14.86 17.30 19.07
N LEU A 176 14.90 16.35 20.01
CA LEU A 176 15.27 16.63 21.40
C LEU A 176 16.71 17.13 21.51
N GLY A 177 17.65 16.54 20.77
CA GLY A 177 19.04 16.98 20.72
C GLY A 177 19.19 18.42 20.22
N ILE A 178 18.53 18.78 19.11
CA ILE A 178 18.53 20.15 18.58
C ILE A 178 17.91 21.11 19.59
N SER A 179 16.82 20.71 20.25
CA SER A 179 16.13 21.54 21.24
C SER A 179 16.90 21.75 22.55
N ALA A 180 17.92 20.94 22.83
CA ALA A 180 18.78 21.06 24.00
C ALA A 180 19.96 22.04 23.79
N ILE A 181 20.24 22.48 22.56
CA ILE A 181 21.32 23.43 22.27
C ILE A 181 21.05 24.81 22.90
N PRO A 182 19.87 25.45 22.70
CA PRO A 182 19.55 26.73 23.32
C PRO A 182 19.59 26.67 24.85
N LEU A 183 19.24 25.51 25.39
CA LEU A 183 19.33 25.25 26.82
C LEU A 183 20.79 25.33 27.31
N GLY A 184 21.71 24.62 26.65
CA GLY A 184 23.12 24.58 27.07
C GLY A 184 23.89 25.88 26.84
N VAL A 185 23.54 26.63 25.79
CA VAL A 185 24.26 27.86 25.40
C VAL A 185 23.67 29.11 26.07
N GLU A 186 22.35 29.22 26.11
CA GLU A 186 21.64 30.46 26.48
C GLU A 186 20.79 30.31 27.75
N GLY A 187 20.64 29.08 28.26
CA GLY A 187 19.77 28.80 29.40
C GLY A 187 18.27 28.85 29.07
N ASP A 188 17.91 28.84 27.78
CA ASP A 188 16.50 28.88 27.34
C ASP A 188 15.91 27.46 27.27
N TRP A 189 15.06 27.13 28.24
CA TRP A 189 14.37 25.84 28.36
C TRP A 189 13.11 25.75 27.48
N SER A 190 12.66 26.87 26.90
CA SER A 190 11.36 26.97 26.24
C SER A 190 11.25 26.06 25.02
N ILE A 191 12.31 26.01 24.22
CA ILE A 191 12.36 25.21 22.98
C ILE A 191 12.35 23.72 23.29
N LEU A 192 13.11 23.29 24.31
CA LEU A 192 13.10 21.91 24.79
C LEU A 192 11.71 21.51 25.32
N LEU A 193 11.08 22.37 26.11
CA LEU A 193 9.74 22.12 26.66
C LEU A 193 8.70 21.94 25.55
N VAL A 194 8.66 22.85 24.57
CA VAL A 194 7.73 22.78 23.44
C VAL A 194 7.97 21.53 22.60
N THR A 195 9.23 21.18 22.35
CA THR A 195 9.59 19.99 21.56
C THR A 195 9.25 18.68 22.26
N ALA A 196 9.52 18.59 23.57
CA ALA A 196 9.19 17.43 24.37
C ALA A 196 7.66 17.25 24.48
N ALA A 197 6.93 18.33 24.79
CA ALA A 197 5.49 18.31 24.83
C ALA A 197 4.90 17.94 23.46
N GLY A 198 5.37 18.55 22.38
CA GLY A 198 4.94 18.24 21.02
C GLY A 198 5.11 16.75 20.66
N ASN A 199 6.26 16.16 21.00
CA ASN A 199 6.48 14.72 20.76
C ASN A 199 5.55 13.84 21.60
N ILE A 200 5.33 14.18 22.87
CA ILE A 200 4.38 13.44 23.73
C ILE A 200 2.96 13.51 23.15
N LEU A 201 2.51 14.70 22.72
CA LEU A 201 1.20 14.87 22.09
C LEU A 201 1.10 14.10 20.76
N SER A 202 2.15 14.10 19.93
CA SER A 202 2.18 13.33 18.68
C SER A 202 2.06 11.83 18.94
N TYR A 203 2.78 11.31 19.93
CA TYR A 203 2.74 9.90 20.29
C TYR A 203 1.37 9.53 20.88
N ALA A 204 0.81 10.37 21.74
CA ALA A 204 -0.52 10.17 22.31
C ALA A 204 -1.61 10.16 21.23
N SER A 205 -1.54 11.09 20.27
CA SER A 205 -2.50 11.19 19.16
C SER A 205 -2.49 9.94 18.27
N GLY A 206 -1.30 9.38 18.01
CA GLY A 206 -1.16 8.15 17.22
C GLY A 206 -1.39 6.84 18.00
N SER A 207 -1.40 6.89 19.33
CA SER A 207 -1.58 5.71 20.18
C SER A 207 -3.03 5.52 20.65
N LEU A 208 -3.96 6.35 20.15
CA LEU A 208 -5.38 6.16 20.41
C LEU A 208 -5.85 4.78 19.91
N PRO A 209 -6.58 4.00 20.73
CA PRO A 209 -6.98 2.63 20.38
C PRO A 209 -7.92 2.59 19.18
N GLN A 210 -8.63 3.69 18.90
CA GLN A 210 -9.51 3.84 17.75
C GLN A 210 -8.78 3.57 16.42
N TRP A 211 -7.53 4.02 16.26
CA TRP A 211 -6.74 3.76 15.06
C TRP A 211 -6.61 2.27 14.75
N ARG A 212 -6.36 1.47 15.79
CA ARG A 212 -6.24 0.02 15.67
C ARG A 212 -7.58 -0.60 15.32
N ARG A 213 -8.66 -0.16 15.94
CA ARG A 213 -10.00 -0.69 15.66
C ARG A 213 -10.38 -0.41 14.22
N GLU A 214 -10.35 0.84 13.77
CA GLU A 214 -10.75 1.21 12.40
C GLU A 214 -9.91 0.54 11.31
N LYS A 215 -8.61 0.37 11.52
CA LYS A 215 -7.73 -0.25 10.51
C LYS A 215 -8.01 -1.72 10.26
N TRP A 216 -8.45 -2.45 11.28
CA TRP A 216 -8.64 -3.90 11.24
C TRP A 216 -10.03 -4.29 11.75
N ASP A 217 -11.02 -3.41 11.57
CA ASP A 217 -12.41 -3.67 11.97
C ASP A 217 -13.06 -4.63 10.98
N ALA A 218 -12.82 -5.92 11.20
CA ALA A 218 -13.43 -6.97 10.40
C ALA A 218 -13.77 -8.18 11.27
N GLN A 219 -14.86 -8.84 10.91
CA GLN A 219 -15.27 -10.08 11.54
C GLN A 219 -14.22 -11.16 11.28
N LYS A 220 -14.03 -12.05 12.26
CA LYS A 220 -13.25 -13.27 12.05
C LYS A 220 -14.03 -14.25 11.19
N LEU A 221 -13.33 -14.98 10.34
CA LEU A 221 -13.90 -15.98 9.46
C LEU A 221 -14.51 -17.13 10.25
N ASN A 222 -15.79 -17.41 9.99
CA ASN A 222 -16.49 -18.57 10.54
C ASN A 222 -16.12 -19.87 9.84
N ALA A 223 -15.73 -19.78 8.56
CA ALA A 223 -15.34 -20.87 7.68
C ALA A 223 -14.25 -20.39 6.72
N GLU A 224 -13.61 -21.33 6.02
CA GLU A 224 -12.61 -21.01 5.00
C GLU A 224 -13.19 -20.14 3.89
N LYS A 225 -12.41 -19.14 3.47
CA LYS A 225 -12.83 -18.16 2.49
C LYS A 225 -11.64 -17.71 1.65
N GLN A 226 -11.77 -17.82 0.34
CA GLN A 226 -10.77 -17.38 -0.63
C GLN A 226 -11.23 -16.07 -1.26
N VAL A 227 -10.36 -15.07 -1.19
CA VAL A 227 -10.66 -13.71 -1.61
C VAL A 227 -9.58 -13.23 -2.57
N ALA A 228 -9.99 -12.74 -3.74
CA ALA A 228 -9.11 -12.12 -4.71
C ALA A 228 -9.17 -10.60 -4.61
N LEU A 229 -8.00 -9.96 -4.68
CA LEU A 229 -7.81 -8.52 -4.72
C LEU A 229 -7.28 -8.15 -6.11
N THR A 230 -8.01 -7.28 -6.81
CA THR A 230 -7.65 -6.85 -8.17
C THR A 230 -8.12 -5.42 -8.43
N ARG A 231 -7.44 -4.68 -9.33
CA ARG A 231 -7.94 -3.41 -9.87
C ARG A 231 -8.94 -3.60 -11.01
N GLY A 232 -9.24 -4.84 -11.36
CA GLY A 232 -10.10 -5.20 -12.47
C GLY A 232 -9.35 -5.30 -13.80
N ASN A 233 -10.09 -5.19 -14.90
CA ASN A 233 -9.52 -5.28 -16.24
C ASN A 233 -8.44 -4.22 -16.48
N GLY A 234 -7.35 -4.61 -17.16
CA GLY A 234 -6.15 -3.80 -17.36
C GLY A 234 -5.12 -3.88 -16.23
N SER A 235 -5.38 -4.65 -15.18
CA SER A 235 -4.38 -4.95 -14.14
C SER A 235 -3.56 -6.19 -14.48
N HIS A 236 -2.25 -6.11 -14.27
CA HIS A 236 -1.33 -7.23 -14.49
C HIS A 236 -1.21 -8.16 -13.28
N HIS A 237 -1.73 -7.77 -12.12
CA HIS A 237 -1.54 -8.50 -10.86
C HIS A 237 -2.87 -8.75 -10.16
N VAL A 238 -3.07 -9.99 -9.74
CA VAL A 238 -4.15 -10.41 -8.84
C VAL A 238 -3.53 -11.10 -7.64
N ILE A 239 -3.94 -10.68 -6.45
CA ILE A 239 -3.52 -11.27 -5.19
C ILE A 239 -4.68 -12.08 -4.67
N ILE A 240 -4.52 -13.40 -4.54
CA ILE A 240 -5.51 -14.27 -3.90
C ILE A 240 -5.02 -14.54 -2.49
N VAL A 241 -5.88 -14.33 -1.49
CA VAL A 241 -5.59 -14.67 -0.11
C VAL A 241 -6.58 -15.74 0.33
N HIS A 242 -6.06 -16.86 0.82
CA HIS A 242 -6.86 -17.88 1.49
C HIS A 242 -6.91 -17.58 2.99
N GLY A 243 -8.12 -17.43 3.50
CA GLY A 243 -8.40 -17.33 4.93
C GLY A 243 -8.96 -18.64 5.47
N LEU A 244 -8.41 -19.09 6.58
CA LEU A 244 -8.89 -20.18 7.42
C LEU A 244 -9.84 -19.65 8.50
N ARG A 245 -10.51 -20.59 9.18
CA ARG A 245 -11.41 -20.26 10.29
C ARG A 245 -10.65 -19.54 11.42
N GLY A 246 -11.19 -18.42 11.87
CA GLY A 246 -10.64 -17.60 12.96
C GLY A 246 -9.71 -16.47 12.51
N GLU A 247 -9.36 -16.43 11.22
CA GLU A 247 -8.55 -15.36 10.61
C GLU A 247 -9.43 -14.16 10.20
N LEU A 248 -8.80 -13.08 9.75
CA LEU A 248 -9.48 -11.83 9.40
C LEU A 248 -10.22 -11.96 8.06
N ASP A 249 -11.50 -11.60 8.01
CA ASP A 249 -12.24 -11.57 6.75
C ASP A 249 -11.89 -10.31 5.93
N LEU A 250 -11.11 -10.49 4.86
CA LEU A 250 -10.71 -9.40 3.95
C LEU A 250 -11.91 -8.77 3.22
N GLU A 251 -12.97 -9.51 2.96
CA GLU A 251 -14.19 -8.97 2.33
C GLU A 251 -14.93 -8.04 3.29
N ALA A 252 -15.00 -8.41 4.57
CA ALA A 252 -15.56 -7.55 5.61
C ALA A 252 -14.67 -6.32 5.85
N LEU A 253 -13.34 -6.52 5.86
CA LEU A 253 -12.39 -5.41 5.97
C LEU A 253 -12.57 -4.40 4.84
N ALA A 254 -12.79 -4.87 3.62
CA ALA A 254 -13.04 -4.02 2.46
C ALA A 254 -14.32 -3.18 2.58
N ALA A 255 -15.27 -3.56 3.44
CA ALA A 255 -16.45 -2.75 3.70
C ALA A 255 -16.13 -1.44 4.45
N GLY A 256 -14.98 -1.36 5.12
CA GLY A 256 -14.53 -0.16 5.83
C GLY A 256 -15.45 0.24 6.99
N TRP A 257 -15.91 -0.74 7.77
CA TRP A 257 -16.78 -0.51 8.92
C TRP A 257 -16.12 0.40 9.96
N THR A 258 -16.96 1.14 10.70
CA THR A 258 -16.53 2.00 11.80
C THR A 258 -16.95 1.42 13.14
N SER A 259 -16.00 1.30 14.05
CA SER A 259 -16.25 1.00 15.45
C SER A 259 -16.69 2.25 16.20
N ASP A 260 -17.86 2.23 16.85
CA ASP A 260 -18.28 3.35 17.68
C ASP A 260 -17.56 3.36 19.04
N MET A 261 -16.72 4.37 19.31
CA MET A 261 -16.17 4.64 20.63
C MET A 261 -16.39 6.09 21.07
N THR A 262 -17.36 6.30 21.94
CA THR A 262 -17.63 7.61 22.58
C THR A 262 -16.43 8.17 23.33
N SER A 263 -15.62 7.30 23.95
CA SER A 263 -14.39 7.69 24.65
C SER A 263 -13.37 8.37 23.74
N THR A 264 -13.34 8.02 22.45
CA THR A 264 -12.41 8.61 21.47
C THR A 264 -12.71 10.10 21.30
N ARG A 265 -13.98 10.50 21.27
CA ARG A 265 -14.41 11.91 21.15
C ARG A 265 -13.83 12.76 22.28
N PHE A 266 -13.91 12.26 23.51
CA PHE A 266 -13.35 12.93 24.69
C PHE A 266 -11.84 13.09 24.56
N PHE A 267 -11.10 12.02 24.25
CA PHE A 267 -9.64 12.08 24.13
C PHE A 267 -9.18 12.96 22.97
N THR A 268 -9.85 12.92 21.81
CA THR A 268 -9.53 13.79 20.68
C THR A 268 -9.76 15.26 21.00
N PHE A 269 -10.82 15.57 21.76
CA PHE A 269 -11.12 16.93 22.18
C PHE A 269 -10.06 17.46 23.17
N VAL A 270 -9.69 16.65 24.16
CA VAL A 270 -8.61 16.99 25.10
C VAL A 270 -7.28 17.19 24.35
N LEU A 271 -6.94 16.28 23.44
CA LEU A 271 -5.72 16.41 22.62
C LEU A 271 -5.73 17.70 21.79
N ALA A 272 -6.86 18.07 21.18
CA ALA A 272 -6.96 19.32 20.44
C ALA A 272 -6.75 20.57 21.32
N ILE A 273 -7.31 20.58 22.54
CA ILE A 273 -7.06 21.67 23.50
C ILE A 273 -5.57 21.74 23.86
N MET A 274 -4.93 20.59 24.13
CA MET A 274 -3.50 20.54 24.43
C MET A 274 -2.64 21.01 23.25
N TRP A 275 -3.01 20.65 22.02
CA TRP A 275 -2.34 21.12 20.81
C TRP A 275 -2.47 22.64 20.63
N LEU A 276 -3.65 23.20 20.90
CA LEU A 276 -3.87 24.65 20.87
C LEU A 276 -3.06 25.37 21.96
N ALA A 277 -3.03 24.84 23.18
CA ALA A 277 -2.22 25.39 24.26
C ALA A 277 -0.72 25.37 23.93
N LEU A 278 -0.24 24.28 23.32
CA LEU A 278 1.14 24.17 22.85
C LEU A 278 1.44 25.19 21.74
N LEU A 279 0.49 25.38 20.80
CA LEU A 279 0.64 26.36 19.73
C LEU A 279 0.75 27.78 20.29
N ILE A 280 -0.18 28.19 21.18
CA ILE A 280 -0.15 29.49 21.84
C ILE A 280 1.19 29.70 22.57
N THR A 281 1.63 28.69 23.31
CA THR A 281 2.92 28.72 24.02
C THR A 281 4.09 28.91 23.05
N SER A 282 4.10 28.16 21.94
CA SER A 282 5.15 28.26 20.92
C SER A 282 5.19 29.63 20.23
N THR A 283 4.05 30.27 20.00
CA THR A 283 3.98 31.63 19.43
C THR A 283 4.46 32.71 20.40
N GLY A 284 4.49 32.43 21.70
CA GLY A 284 5.04 33.34 22.71
C GLY A 284 6.58 33.43 22.68
N ILE A 285 7.26 32.49 22.01
CA ILE A 285 8.72 32.42 21.96
C ILE A 285 9.24 33.39 20.89
N LYS A 286 9.94 34.45 21.32
CA LYS A 286 10.49 35.50 20.45
C LYS A 286 11.99 35.35 20.19
N THR A 287 12.69 34.53 20.98
CA THR A 287 14.12 34.25 20.89
C THR A 287 14.34 32.92 20.18
N ASN A 288 15.42 32.79 19.41
CA ASN A 288 15.88 31.50 18.86
C ASN A 288 14.82 30.70 18.07
N THR A 289 13.90 31.40 17.41
CA THR A 289 12.77 30.80 16.67
C THR A 289 13.23 29.87 15.54
N TRP A 290 14.46 30.06 15.05
CA TRP A 290 15.11 29.18 14.08
C TRP A 290 15.22 27.71 14.52
N TYR A 291 15.38 27.44 15.83
CA TYR A 291 15.41 26.06 16.31
C TYR A 291 14.03 25.42 16.24
N LEU A 292 12.96 26.14 16.61
CA LEU A 292 11.58 25.66 16.46
C LEU A 292 11.23 25.42 15.00
N LEU A 293 11.66 26.33 14.13
CA LEU A 293 11.52 26.18 12.68
C LEU A 293 12.23 24.92 12.19
N ALA A 294 13.50 24.72 12.56
CA ALA A 294 14.27 23.56 12.16
C ALA A 294 13.61 22.26 12.65
N ILE A 295 13.22 22.20 13.93
CA ILE A 295 12.57 21.03 14.55
C ILE A 295 11.23 20.71 13.85
N GLY A 296 10.39 21.72 13.64
CA GLY A 296 9.08 21.56 13.00
C GLY A 296 9.20 21.16 11.52
N GLY A 297 10.13 21.75 10.78
CA GLY A 297 10.41 21.42 9.38
C GLY A 297 11.00 20.02 9.22
N LEU A 298 11.95 19.65 10.07
CA LEU A 298 12.52 18.30 10.13
C LEU A 298 11.45 17.24 10.44
N GLY A 299 10.59 17.50 11.42
CA GLY A 299 9.47 16.61 11.74
C GLY A 299 8.46 16.50 10.60
N MET A 300 8.18 17.60 9.91
CA MET A 300 7.30 17.59 8.74
C MET A 300 7.89 16.77 7.57
N LEU A 301 9.19 16.93 7.29
CA LEU A 301 9.89 16.14 6.28
C LEU A 301 9.86 14.65 6.62
N HIS A 302 10.10 14.29 7.88
CA HIS A 302 10.01 12.90 8.32
C HIS A 302 8.59 12.35 8.19
N ASN A 303 7.57 13.10 8.60
CA ASN A 303 6.17 12.71 8.43
C ASN A 303 5.80 12.49 6.96
N LEU A 304 6.34 13.30 6.03
CA LEU A 304 6.17 13.11 4.59
C LEU A 304 6.80 11.80 4.10
N LEU A 305 8.03 11.50 4.53
CA LEU A 305 8.70 10.24 4.21
C LEU A 305 7.92 9.03 4.74
N VAL A 306 7.48 9.10 6.00
CA VAL A 306 6.65 8.06 6.65
C VAL A 306 5.32 7.86 5.94
N ALA A 307 4.70 8.94 5.45
CA ALA A 307 3.47 8.88 4.67
C ALA A 307 3.69 8.31 3.27
N GLY A 308 4.87 8.48 2.67
CA GLY A 308 5.17 8.01 1.30
C GLY A 308 5.81 6.62 1.23
N THR A 309 6.40 6.12 2.31
CA THR A 309 7.23 4.91 2.25
C THR A 309 6.38 3.64 2.11
N PRO A 310 6.64 2.81 1.08
CA PRO A 310 6.00 1.49 0.95
C PRO A 310 6.47 0.56 2.06
N ARG A 311 5.60 -0.33 2.54
CA ARG A 311 5.89 -1.24 3.65
C ARG A 311 5.44 -2.66 3.33
N TYR A 312 6.09 -3.61 3.99
CA TYR A 312 5.76 -5.03 3.87
C TYR A 312 4.40 -5.34 4.53
N PRO A 313 3.69 -6.38 4.07
CA PRO A 313 2.37 -6.73 4.61
C PRO A 313 2.33 -6.90 6.14
N PRO A 314 3.33 -7.54 6.81
CA PRO A 314 3.34 -7.62 8.27
C PRO A 314 3.43 -6.26 8.97
N SER A 315 4.11 -5.26 8.39
CA SER A 315 4.17 -3.90 8.93
C SER A 315 2.86 -3.13 8.78
N LEU A 316 2.02 -3.53 7.82
CA LEU A 316 0.65 -3.05 7.66
C LEU A 316 -0.33 -3.82 8.57
N GLY A 317 0.14 -4.74 9.41
CA GLY A 317 -0.68 -5.59 10.27
C GLY A 317 -1.43 -6.69 9.52
N LEU A 318 -1.04 -6.99 8.27
CA LEU A 318 -1.58 -8.05 7.43
C LEU A 318 -0.47 -9.06 7.10
N PRO A 319 -0.12 -9.97 8.03
CA PRO A 319 0.96 -10.93 7.80
C PRO A 319 0.51 -12.02 6.83
N ILE A 320 0.64 -11.75 5.53
CA ILE A 320 0.40 -12.71 4.44
C ILE A 320 1.73 -13.24 3.90
N GLU A 321 1.75 -14.52 3.57
CA GLU A 321 2.91 -15.25 3.07
C GLU A 321 2.56 -16.01 1.79
N LEU A 322 3.48 -16.03 0.83
CA LEU A 322 3.28 -16.69 -0.45
C LEU A 322 3.18 -18.20 -0.24
N VAL A 323 2.11 -18.81 -0.76
CA VAL A 323 1.92 -20.26 -0.67
C VAL A 323 2.97 -20.96 -1.54
N LYS A 324 3.64 -21.95 -0.95
CA LYS A 324 4.51 -22.87 -1.67
C LYS A 324 3.84 -24.23 -1.74
N ILE A 325 3.78 -24.78 -2.94
CA ILE A 325 3.12 -26.04 -3.25
C ILE A 325 4.20 -27.08 -3.41
N SER A 326 4.19 -28.11 -2.56
CA SER A 326 5.10 -29.23 -2.67
C SER A 326 4.86 -29.98 -4.00
N SER A 327 5.90 -30.05 -4.82
CA SER A 327 5.94 -30.81 -6.07
C SER A 327 7.03 -31.87 -5.99
N GLU A 328 7.00 -32.87 -6.86
CA GLU A 328 8.03 -33.93 -6.94
C GLU A 328 9.45 -33.38 -7.13
N HIS A 329 9.57 -32.16 -7.68
CA HIS A 329 10.83 -31.47 -7.94
C HIS A 329 11.17 -30.39 -6.89
N GLY A 330 10.45 -30.35 -5.76
CA GLY A 330 10.63 -29.37 -4.68
C GLY A 330 9.40 -28.47 -4.47
N GLU A 331 9.55 -27.45 -3.62
CA GLU A 331 8.49 -26.46 -3.36
C GLU A 331 8.39 -25.43 -4.50
N ILE A 332 7.25 -25.41 -5.19
CA ILE A 332 6.98 -24.45 -6.27
C ILE A 332 6.05 -23.36 -5.73
N PRO A 333 6.38 -22.07 -5.89
CA PRO A 333 5.51 -20.97 -5.46
C PRO A 333 4.18 -20.98 -6.22
N ALA A 334 3.08 -20.71 -5.52
CA ALA A 334 1.72 -20.71 -6.06
C ALA A 334 1.44 -19.46 -6.92
N VAL A 335 2.13 -19.39 -8.05
CA VAL A 335 2.07 -18.26 -8.99
C VAL A 335 1.69 -18.75 -10.38
N PHE A 336 0.68 -18.12 -10.96
CA PHE A 336 0.18 -18.40 -12.30
C PHE A 336 0.41 -17.17 -13.16
N GLY A 337 1.01 -17.35 -14.32
CA GLY A 337 1.36 -16.26 -15.22
C GLY A 337 1.61 -16.76 -16.62
N GLU A 338 0.81 -16.29 -17.56
CA GLU A 338 0.80 -16.70 -18.97
C GLU A 338 0.66 -15.48 -19.88
N GLU A 339 0.91 -15.67 -21.19
CA GLU A 339 0.91 -14.60 -22.19
C GLU A 339 -0.48 -14.01 -22.43
N LYS A 340 -1.53 -14.79 -22.15
CA LYS A 340 -2.92 -14.37 -22.29
C LYS A 340 -3.64 -14.52 -20.96
N VAL A 341 -4.42 -13.50 -20.61
CA VAL A 341 -5.24 -13.47 -19.39
C VAL A 341 -6.12 -14.71 -19.26
N MET A 342 -6.79 -15.11 -20.36
CA MET A 342 -7.63 -16.31 -20.39
C MET A 342 -6.85 -17.58 -20.03
N TRP A 343 -5.61 -17.71 -20.52
CA TRP A 343 -4.80 -18.89 -20.22
C TRP A 343 -4.40 -18.94 -18.74
N THR A 344 -4.05 -17.80 -18.14
CA THR A 344 -3.77 -17.72 -16.70
C THR A 344 -5.00 -18.14 -15.88
N LEU A 345 -6.20 -17.66 -16.25
CA LEU A 345 -7.45 -18.01 -15.56
C LEU A 345 -7.79 -19.50 -15.70
N MET A 346 -7.60 -20.08 -16.89
CA MET A 346 -7.83 -21.50 -17.14
C MET A 346 -6.83 -22.39 -16.39
N GLU A 347 -5.56 -21.97 -16.28
CA GLU A 347 -4.54 -22.67 -15.49
C GLU A 347 -4.84 -22.61 -13.99
N LEU A 348 -5.27 -21.45 -13.50
CA LEU A 348 -5.73 -21.29 -12.12
C LEU A 348 -6.91 -22.23 -11.82
N GLU A 349 -7.91 -22.29 -12.70
CA GLU A 349 -9.09 -23.15 -12.54
C GLU A 349 -8.74 -24.65 -12.55
N GLN A 350 -7.71 -25.06 -13.31
CA GLN A 350 -7.24 -26.46 -13.31
C GLN A 350 -6.66 -26.88 -11.95
N LYS A 351 -6.07 -25.94 -11.21
CA LYS A 351 -5.41 -26.22 -9.94
C LYS A 351 -6.28 -25.89 -8.72
N TYR A 352 -7.15 -24.88 -8.86
CA TYR A 352 -8.06 -24.40 -7.84
C TYR A 352 -9.45 -24.23 -8.45
N GLU A 353 -10.34 -25.16 -8.13
CA GLU A 353 -11.71 -25.17 -8.64
C GLU A 353 -12.45 -23.87 -8.28
N ASN A 354 -13.24 -23.34 -9.22
CA ASN A 354 -14.03 -22.12 -9.11
C ASN A 354 -13.23 -20.81 -8.96
N HIS A 355 -11.90 -20.83 -8.89
CA HIS A 355 -11.10 -19.62 -8.72
C HIS A 355 -10.98 -18.82 -10.02
N GLY A 356 -10.70 -19.51 -11.13
CA GLY A 356 -10.61 -18.87 -12.44
C GLY A 356 -11.97 -18.40 -12.93
N ARG A 357 -13.01 -19.21 -12.69
CA ARG A 357 -14.39 -18.90 -13.08
C ARG A 357 -14.92 -17.63 -12.41
N SER A 358 -14.69 -17.46 -11.11
CA SER A 358 -15.14 -16.27 -10.36
C SER A 358 -14.44 -14.97 -10.79
N LEU A 359 -13.25 -15.07 -11.39
CA LEU A 359 -12.51 -13.92 -11.93
C LEU A 359 -12.84 -13.63 -13.40
N LEU A 360 -13.44 -14.58 -14.11
CA LEU A 360 -13.67 -14.51 -15.55
C LEU A 360 -14.47 -13.28 -15.95
N GLU A 361 -15.59 -13.01 -15.29
CA GLU A 361 -16.46 -11.88 -15.60
C GLU A 361 -15.94 -10.53 -15.07
N GLU A 362 -14.78 -10.48 -14.40
CA GLU A 362 -14.06 -9.23 -14.11
C GLU A 362 -13.13 -8.84 -15.26
N PHE A 363 -12.42 -9.81 -15.86
CA PHE A 363 -11.48 -9.55 -16.95
C PHE A 363 -12.14 -9.61 -18.34
N PHE A 364 -13.20 -10.41 -18.48
CA PHE A 364 -13.93 -10.63 -19.73
C PHE A 364 -15.44 -10.44 -19.50
N PRO A 365 -15.92 -9.18 -19.36
CA PRO A 365 -17.35 -8.90 -19.20
C PRO A 365 -18.16 -9.11 -20.49
N GLY A 366 -17.49 -9.37 -21.63
CA GLY A 366 -18.10 -9.57 -22.94
C GLY A 366 -18.35 -11.03 -23.30
N ARG A 367 -18.67 -11.28 -24.57
CA ARG A 367 -18.80 -12.64 -25.11
C ARG A 367 -17.44 -13.30 -25.23
N LEU A 368 -17.39 -14.58 -24.87
CA LEU A 368 -16.21 -15.41 -25.01
C LEU A 368 -16.15 -16.00 -26.42
N ASN A 369 -14.96 -16.43 -26.82
CA ASN A 369 -14.82 -17.18 -28.07
C ASN A 369 -15.47 -18.55 -27.94
N GLU A 370 -15.98 -19.11 -29.03
CA GLU A 370 -16.67 -20.43 -29.00
C GLU A 370 -15.83 -21.55 -28.36
N TRP A 371 -14.51 -21.52 -28.54
CA TRP A 371 -13.61 -22.51 -27.95
C TRP A 371 -13.42 -22.29 -26.44
N GLU A 372 -13.45 -21.04 -25.97
CA GLU A 372 -13.37 -20.68 -24.55
C GLU A 372 -14.66 -21.10 -23.86
N GLU A 373 -15.82 -20.83 -24.47
CA GLU A 373 -17.11 -21.30 -23.97
C GLU A 373 -17.15 -22.83 -23.85
N LYS A 374 -16.68 -23.54 -24.88
CA LYS A 374 -16.56 -25.01 -24.84
C LYS A 374 -15.63 -25.47 -23.71
N TRP A 375 -14.53 -24.75 -23.47
CA TRP A 375 -13.59 -25.08 -22.40
C TRP A 375 -14.21 -24.89 -21.00
N TRP A 376 -14.92 -23.77 -20.78
CA TRP A 376 -15.58 -23.48 -19.50
C TRP A 376 -16.80 -24.38 -19.26
N ALA A 377 -17.48 -24.83 -20.31
CA ALA A 377 -18.61 -25.77 -20.23
C ALA A 377 -18.18 -27.22 -19.98
N GLU A 378 -16.99 -27.62 -20.43
CA GLU A 378 -16.46 -28.97 -20.22
C GLU A 378 -16.24 -29.22 -18.72
N SER A 379 -16.65 -30.38 -18.20
CA SER A 379 -16.49 -30.72 -16.77
C SER A 379 -15.27 -31.60 -16.49
N ASP A 380 -14.75 -32.30 -17.50
CA ASP A 380 -13.60 -33.20 -17.36
C ASP A 380 -12.26 -32.43 -17.35
N PRO A 381 -11.49 -32.46 -16.24
CA PRO A 381 -10.20 -31.78 -16.13
C PRO A 381 -9.17 -32.23 -17.19
N LEU A 382 -9.18 -33.51 -17.58
CA LEU A 382 -8.23 -34.06 -18.55
C LEU A 382 -8.52 -33.56 -19.96
N LYS A 383 -9.80 -33.35 -20.29
CA LYS A 383 -10.19 -32.73 -21.57
C LYS A 383 -9.88 -31.25 -21.56
N ARG A 384 -10.18 -30.53 -20.47
CA ARG A 384 -9.78 -29.12 -20.30
C ARG A 384 -8.28 -28.92 -20.50
N HIS A 385 -7.45 -29.77 -19.89
CA HIS A 385 -6.00 -29.70 -20.05
C HIS A 385 -5.55 -29.95 -21.50
N ARG A 386 -6.11 -30.97 -22.17
CA ARG A 386 -5.82 -31.27 -23.58
C ARG A 386 -6.21 -30.13 -24.51
N LEU A 387 -7.41 -29.58 -24.37
CA LEU A 387 -7.91 -28.45 -25.15
C LEU A 387 -7.02 -27.22 -24.99
N LEU A 388 -6.66 -26.86 -23.76
CA LEU A 388 -5.79 -25.71 -23.50
C LEU A 388 -4.41 -25.91 -24.15
N LYS A 389 -3.82 -27.09 -24.00
CA LYS A 389 -2.51 -27.41 -24.56
C LYS A 389 -2.51 -27.41 -26.09
N GLU A 390 -3.57 -27.92 -26.71
CA GLU A 390 -3.74 -27.90 -28.16
C GLU A 390 -3.90 -26.47 -28.69
N THR A 391 -4.73 -25.65 -28.04
CA THR A 391 -4.89 -24.24 -28.41
C THR A 391 -3.59 -23.45 -28.26
N LYS A 392 -2.85 -23.62 -27.17
CA LYS A 392 -1.52 -23.00 -26.99
C LYS A 392 -0.56 -23.39 -28.12
N ARG A 393 -0.54 -24.67 -28.52
CA ARG A 393 0.29 -25.15 -29.65
C ARG A 393 -0.10 -24.50 -30.97
N ARG A 394 -1.40 -24.46 -31.29
CA ARG A 394 -1.91 -23.84 -32.53
C ARG A 394 -1.56 -22.35 -32.62
N VAL A 395 -1.72 -21.62 -31.51
CA VAL A 395 -1.35 -20.19 -31.45
C VAL A 395 0.15 -20.01 -31.63
N ASN A 396 0.97 -20.84 -30.99
CA ASN A 396 2.43 -20.75 -31.12
C ASN A 396 2.91 -21.10 -32.55
N GLN A 397 2.29 -22.08 -33.21
CA GLN A 397 2.55 -22.41 -34.61
C GLN A 397 2.18 -21.25 -35.53
N SER A 398 0.99 -20.68 -35.37
CA SER A 398 0.53 -19.52 -36.15
C SER A 398 1.44 -18.29 -35.97
N ASN A 399 1.87 -18.00 -34.74
CA ASN A 399 2.83 -16.92 -34.47
C ASN A 399 4.17 -17.18 -35.17
N THR A 400 4.64 -18.43 -35.16
CA THR A 400 5.91 -18.82 -35.79
C THR A 400 5.83 -18.71 -37.31
N GLU A 401 4.71 -19.09 -37.92
CA GLU A 401 4.45 -18.95 -39.36
C GLU A 401 4.33 -17.49 -39.78
N ALA A 402 3.67 -16.65 -38.97
CA ALA A 402 3.55 -15.21 -39.23
C ALA A 402 4.91 -14.50 -39.20
N ILE A 403 5.83 -14.92 -38.33
CA ILE A 403 7.20 -14.38 -38.25
C ILE A 403 8.05 -14.82 -39.45
N LYS A 404 7.82 -16.04 -39.97
CA LYS A 404 8.55 -16.58 -41.12
C LYS A 404 8.03 -16.09 -42.49
N ALA A 405 6.86 -15.45 -42.54
CA ALA A 405 6.33 -14.88 -43.76
C ALA A 405 7.20 -13.68 -44.20
N PRO A 406 7.83 -13.71 -45.39
CA PRO A 406 8.67 -12.61 -45.84
C PRO A 406 7.81 -11.35 -46.06
N ALA A 407 8.31 -10.19 -45.63
CA ALA A 407 7.70 -8.87 -45.83
C ALA A 407 7.71 -8.41 -47.31
N HIS A 408 7.24 -9.26 -48.23
CA HIS A 408 7.06 -8.96 -49.63
C HIS A 408 5.57 -8.72 -49.92
N MET A 409 5.09 -7.52 -49.60
CA MET A 409 3.98 -6.86 -50.31
C MET A 409 3.80 -5.47 -49.73
N ASN A 410 4.54 -4.49 -50.28
CA ASN A 410 4.10 -3.10 -50.46
C ASN A 410 5.18 -2.33 -51.23
N VAL A 411 5.36 -2.69 -52.50
CA VAL A 411 5.76 -1.75 -53.55
C VAL A 411 5.01 -2.17 -54.79
N SER A 412 3.92 -1.46 -55.11
CA SER A 412 3.39 -1.24 -56.45
C SER A 412 2.47 -0.04 -56.38
#